data_AF-A0A2M7TN43-F1
#
_entry.id   AF-A0A2M7TN43-F1
#
_cell.length_a   1.000
_cell.length_b   1.000
_cell.length_c   1.000
_cell.angle_alpha   90.00
_cell.angle_beta   90.00
_cell.angle_gamma   90.00
#
_symmetry.space_group_name_H-M   'P 1'
#
loop_
_entity.id
_entity.type
_entity.pdbx_description
1 polymer ?
#
loop_
_entity_poly.entity_id
_entity_poly.type
_entity_poly.pdbx_seq_one_letter_code
_entity_poly.pdbx_strand_id
1 'polypeptide(L)'
;MAGTVTTDLAFFTGATGGSSAADAITDWTGTGLVLDTVAFVQGTGSIYTYSAPTTTSRLADFACTSTSIENKVIYFWFALGKVGFLDTKAAGGLRLRVEDASANYGEWYVAGSDTLPHNGFICHAVHTSITFDAQSATAPDKAAITKICVRAYGSFPGKAYTWVDAVRAGTYLQIKAGTEASPATLGDLYTAEQTVANQWGVLSKIGGIYFVQGQLFIGSTTAAEDTYFKDTSQVVVFKNALIPSGFYEIKVQGNSTATTQKVFFGNKSGTAGIQGVSFRCESGSQTPKFKFTATDTYVTDLGIYGSGFVAADTISLPAYSTTREVLNTSFESCAEVLPNTCIVTNCNFISSSARAIRISSASHNVTSSNFISCQTAVHHDVGGATGSHLKYDYNALKFTGGTYHIENSAVTPNYYIDIDRLNGSNPDPAKIYNSNGGSTTLLEIGVPLEINGVKTGTEPSNYVRCRIEKQSDNSTIMNQEAQTSYGTEGFYKATMSYSYTADVPVRVRARYKGYLPFESTGTITSGGLTVTAVWQADPNYTP
;
A
#
# COMPACT_ATOMS: atom_id res chain seq x y z
N MET A 1 14.15 -15.77 -19.44
CA MET A 1 13.98 -16.98 -18.59
C MET A 1 12.75 -16.72 -17.72
N ALA A 2 11.86 -17.70 -17.55
CA ALA A 2 10.71 -17.55 -16.66
C ALA A 2 11.17 -17.35 -15.19
N GLY A 3 10.29 -16.80 -14.34
CA GLY A 3 10.58 -16.70 -12.92
C GLY A 3 10.81 -18.08 -12.27
N THR A 4 11.73 -18.16 -11.31
CA THR A 4 11.92 -19.36 -10.48
C THR A 4 11.18 -19.18 -9.16
N VAL A 5 10.31 -20.13 -8.84
CA VAL A 5 9.46 -20.09 -7.65
C VAL A 5 9.95 -21.07 -6.60
N THR A 6 10.09 -20.61 -5.37
CA THR A 6 10.46 -21.41 -4.20
C THR A 6 9.52 -21.13 -3.04
N THR A 7 9.53 -21.97 -2.02
CA THR A 7 8.70 -21.82 -0.82
C THR A 7 9.40 -22.43 0.39
N ASP A 8 9.07 -21.95 1.59
CA ASP A 8 9.44 -22.62 2.84
C ASP A 8 8.41 -23.66 3.31
N LEU A 9 7.33 -23.87 2.53
CA LEU A 9 6.28 -24.81 2.89
C LEU A 9 6.83 -26.24 2.86
N ALA A 10 6.71 -26.92 4.00
CA ALA A 10 7.15 -28.29 4.18
C ALA A 10 6.00 -29.19 4.68
N PHE A 11 6.00 -30.43 4.22
CA PHE A 11 5.17 -31.48 4.81
C PHE A 11 5.67 -31.84 6.21
N PHE A 12 4.75 -32.28 7.05
CA PHE A 12 5.10 -32.90 8.32
C PHE A 12 5.72 -34.27 8.03
N THR A 13 6.86 -34.54 8.66
CA THR A 13 7.52 -35.85 8.58
C THR A 13 6.81 -36.81 9.52
N GLY A 14 6.37 -37.95 9.00
CA GLY A 14 5.60 -38.94 9.74
C GLY A 14 6.43 -39.66 10.80
N ALA A 15 5.79 -40.10 11.88
CA ALA A 15 6.45 -40.76 13.01
C ALA A 15 7.17 -42.07 12.63
N THR A 16 6.74 -42.74 11.55
CA THR A 16 7.35 -43.97 11.02
C THR A 16 7.97 -43.80 9.63
N GLY A 17 8.14 -42.55 9.17
CA GLY A 17 8.72 -42.22 7.87
C GLY A 17 7.71 -41.91 6.75
N GLY A 18 6.42 -41.79 7.08
CA GLY A 18 5.40 -41.26 6.18
C GLY A 18 5.52 -39.75 5.94
N SER A 19 4.55 -39.20 5.20
CA SER A 19 4.45 -37.76 4.94
C SER A 19 2.99 -37.33 4.98
N SER A 20 2.74 -36.10 5.40
CA SER A 20 1.39 -35.51 5.42
C SER A 20 0.86 -35.08 4.04
N ALA A 21 1.48 -35.57 2.96
CA ALA A 21 1.05 -35.41 1.57
C ALA A 21 -0.10 -36.34 1.15
N ALA A 22 -0.62 -37.16 2.07
CA ALA A 22 -1.75 -38.10 1.89
C ALA A 22 -1.68 -39.05 0.67
N ASP A 23 -0.54 -39.17 0.00
CA ASP A 23 -0.24 -40.16 -1.05
C ASP A 23 -0.24 -41.61 -0.54
N ALA A 24 -0.17 -41.79 0.79
CA ALA A 24 -0.25 -43.07 1.46
C ALA A 24 -0.89 -42.88 2.84
N ILE A 25 -1.48 -43.95 3.37
CA ILE A 25 -2.07 -43.96 4.73
C ILE A 25 -1.03 -44.15 5.85
N THR A 26 0.26 -44.25 5.52
CA THR A 26 1.34 -44.37 6.51
C THR A 26 1.30 -43.17 7.46
N ASP A 27 1.37 -43.43 8.78
CA ASP A 27 1.23 -42.45 9.87
C ASP A 27 -0.13 -41.74 9.98
N TRP A 28 -1.06 -42.01 9.05
CA TRP A 28 -2.44 -41.56 9.14
C TRP A 28 -3.31 -42.57 9.89
N THR A 29 -4.11 -42.08 10.83
CA THR A 29 -5.05 -42.87 11.61
C THR A 29 -6.42 -42.19 11.66
N GLY A 30 -7.48 -42.98 11.77
CA GLY A 30 -8.85 -42.48 11.70
C GLY A 30 -9.84 -43.58 11.36
N THR A 31 -11.12 -43.25 11.37
CA THR A 31 -12.18 -44.23 11.12
C THR A 31 -12.40 -44.40 9.63
N GLY A 32 -12.12 -45.61 9.12
CA GLY A 32 -12.37 -45.97 7.72
C GLY A 32 -11.55 -45.15 6.73
N LEU A 33 -10.27 -44.90 7.06
CA LEU A 33 -9.33 -44.26 6.14
C LEU A 33 -9.03 -45.19 4.97
N VAL A 34 -9.10 -44.64 3.75
CA VAL A 34 -8.73 -45.31 2.52
C VAL A 34 -8.04 -44.30 1.61
N LEU A 35 -7.05 -44.77 0.84
CA LEU A 35 -6.39 -43.99 -0.19
C LEU A 35 -7.29 -43.90 -1.44
N ASP A 36 -7.53 -42.69 -1.92
CA ASP A 36 -8.22 -42.38 -3.17
C ASP A 36 -7.23 -41.84 -4.19
N THR A 37 -6.99 -42.60 -5.25
CA THR A 37 -6.08 -42.26 -6.35
C THR A 37 -6.80 -41.59 -7.51
N VAL A 38 -8.09 -41.26 -7.36
CA VAL A 38 -8.92 -40.62 -8.38
C VAL A 38 -9.27 -39.19 -7.97
N ALA A 39 -9.68 -38.98 -6.72
CA ALA A 39 -10.00 -37.65 -6.20
C ALA A 39 -8.85 -37.12 -5.34
N PHE A 40 -7.94 -36.37 -5.94
CA PHE A 40 -6.80 -35.73 -5.27
C PHE A 40 -6.46 -34.39 -5.92
N VAL A 41 -5.68 -33.55 -5.24
CA VAL A 41 -5.20 -32.26 -5.77
C VAL A 41 -3.71 -32.33 -6.03
N GLN A 42 -2.94 -32.82 -5.06
CA GLN A 42 -1.50 -32.94 -5.13
C GLN A 42 -1.05 -34.40 -5.23
N GLY A 43 0.11 -34.62 -5.85
CA GLY A 43 0.79 -35.90 -5.82
C GLY A 43 0.07 -36.97 -6.62
N THR A 44 -0.28 -38.06 -5.96
CA THR A 44 -0.78 -39.30 -6.54
C THR A 44 -2.04 -39.83 -5.87
N GLY A 45 -2.43 -39.29 -4.72
CA GLY A 45 -3.67 -39.65 -4.05
C GLY A 45 -4.01 -38.74 -2.87
N SER A 46 -5.23 -38.88 -2.39
CA SER A 46 -5.71 -38.26 -1.15
C SER A 46 -6.26 -39.33 -0.21
N ILE A 47 -6.43 -39.01 1.05
CA ILE A 47 -7.07 -39.91 2.01
C ILE A 47 -8.51 -39.48 2.21
N TYR A 48 -9.43 -40.43 2.12
CA TYR A 48 -10.80 -40.20 2.55
C TYR A 48 -11.17 -41.03 3.77
N THR A 49 -12.08 -40.47 4.57
CA THR A 49 -12.76 -41.22 5.62
C THR A 49 -14.13 -41.65 5.13
N TYR A 50 -14.52 -42.88 5.44
CA TYR A 50 -15.90 -43.33 5.30
C TYR A 50 -16.34 -44.12 6.55
N SER A 51 -17.65 -44.13 6.81
CA SER A 51 -18.25 -45.03 7.80
C SER A 51 -19.62 -45.47 7.30
N ALA A 52 -19.93 -46.74 7.52
CA ALA A 52 -21.21 -47.32 7.18
C ALA A 52 -22.36 -46.76 8.04
N PRO A 53 -22.24 -46.66 9.38
CA PRO A 53 -23.22 -45.95 10.20
C PRO A 53 -23.09 -44.42 10.11
N THR A 54 -24.17 -43.76 10.54
CA THR A 54 -24.17 -42.32 10.86
C THR A 54 -23.16 -42.03 11.98
N THR A 55 -22.37 -40.98 11.84
CA THR A 55 -21.40 -40.55 12.86
C THR A 55 -21.53 -39.06 13.13
N THR A 56 -21.13 -38.64 14.33
CA THR A 56 -21.11 -37.22 14.73
C THR A 56 -19.79 -36.53 14.38
N SER A 57 -18.79 -37.29 13.93
CA SER A 57 -17.49 -36.78 13.54
C SER A 57 -16.82 -37.63 12.48
N ARG A 58 -15.88 -37.00 11.77
CA ARG A 58 -14.95 -37.58 10.80
C ARG A 58 -13.58 -36.99 11.06
N LEU A 59 -12.54 -37.80 11.05
CA LEU A 59 -11.19 -37.33 11.34
C LEU A 59 -10.13 -38.13 10.60
N ALA A 60 -9.04 -37.43 10.30
CA ALA A 60 -7.77 -38.01 9.88
C ALA A 60 -6.67 -37.39 10.76
N ASP A 61 -6.11 -38.20 11.65
CA ASP A 61 -4.97 -37.86 12.50
C ASP A 61 -3.68 -38.28 11.78
N PHE A 62 -2.71 -37.38 11.63
CA PHE A 62 -1.37 -37.67 11.16
C PHE A 62 -0.38 -37.60 12.33
N ALA A 63 0.27 -38.72 12.64
CA ALA A 63 1.35 -38.75 13.63
C ALA A 63 2.66 -38.29 12.98
N CYS A 64 3.29 -37.26 13.54
CA CYS A 64 4.53 -36.70 13.02
C CYS A 64 5.66 -36.73 14.05
N THR A 65 6.90 -36.66 13.55
CA THR A 65 8.05 -36.33 14.40
C THR A 65 7.85 -34.92 14.98
N SER A 66 8.41 -34.67 16.17
CA SER A 66 8.37 -33.35 16.81
C SER A 66 8.73 -32.23 15.83
N THR A 67 7.77 -31.36 15.55
CA THR A 67 7.88 -30.29 14.55
C THR A 67 7.42 -28.97 15.15
N SER A 68 8.23 -27.92 15.01
CA SER A 68 7.82 -26.57 15.39
C SER A 68 6.89 -26.00 14.33
N ILE A 69 5.75 -25.49 14.80
CA ILE A 69 4.79 -24.74 14.00
C ILE A 69 4.70 -23.27 14.43
N GLU A 70 5.61 -22.81 15.28
CA GLU A 70 5.59 -21.43 15.81
C GLU A 70 5.69 -20.39 14.70
N ASN A 71 4.75 -19.45 14.68
CA ASN A 71 4.68 -18.37 13.68
C ASN A 71 4.69 -18.88 12.22
N LYS A 72 4.06 -20.03 11.99
CA LYS A 72 3.83 -20.61 10.67
C LYS A 72 2.34 -20.56 10.31
N VAL A 73 2.04 -20.73 9.02
CA VAL A 73 0.70 -21.01 8.53
C VAL A 73 0.62 -22.49 8.20
N ILE A 74 -0.39 -23.17 8.75
CA ILE A 74 -0.74 -24.53 8.34
C ILE A 74 -1.71 -24.42 7.17
N TYR A 75 -1.32 -25.00 6.04
CA TYR A 75 -2.13 -25.13 4.85
C TYR A 75 -2.64 -26.57 4.74
N PHE A 76 -3.93 -26.75 4.53
CA PHE A 76 -4.48 -28.08 4.29
C PHE A 76 -5.57 -28.10 3.23
N TRP A 77 -5.50 -29.08 2.34
CA TRP A 77 -6.53 -29.35 1.34
C TRP A 77 -7.60 -30.28 1.91
N PHE A 78 -8.84 -29.81 1.86
CA PHE A 78 -9.99 -30.53 2.37
C PHE A 78 -11.13 -30.50 1.36
N ALA A 79 -11.84 -31.62 1.23
CA ALA A 79 -13.13 -31.68 0.54
C ALA A 79 -14.15 -32.43 1.38
N LEU A 80 -15.41 -32.04 1.26
CA LEU A 80 -16.53 -32.71 1.92
C LEU A 80 -17.68 -32.90 0.94
N GLY A 81 -18.08 -34.15 0.72
CA GLY A 81 -19.13 -34.48 -0.24
C GLY A 81 -20.53 -34.02 0.18
N LYS A 82 -20.75 -33.76 1.48
CA LYS A 82 -22.05 -33.39 2.05
C LYS A 82 -21.95 -32.26 3.09
N VAL A 83 -21.65 -31.05 2.62
CA VAL A 83 -21.43 -29.85 3.46
C VAL A 83 -22.62 -29.52 4.37
N GLY A 84 -23.87 -29.75 3.92
CA GLY A 84 -25.07 -29.44 4.71
C GLY A 84 -25.24 -30.25 6.00
N PHE A 85 -24.40 -31.26 6.25
CA PHE A 85 -24.38 -32.04 7.49
C PHE A 85 -23.25 -31.66 8.43
N LEU A 86 -22.34 -30.76 8.00
CA LEU A 86 -21.33 -30.17 8.87
C LEU A 86 -22.02 -29.24 9.87
N ASP A 87 -21.50 -29.12 11.09
CA ASP A 87 -21.94 -28.07 11.99
C ASP A 87 -21.52 -26.69 11.44
N THR A 88 -22.14 -25.62 11.95
CA THR A 88 -21.72 -24.24 11.62
C THR A 88 -20.30 -23.99 12.13
N LYS A 89 -19.61 -22.98 11.57
CA LYS A 89 -18.24 -22.66 11.99
C LYS A 89 -18.17 -22.34 13.49
N ALA A 90 -19.17 -21.61 14.00
CA ALA A 90 -19.25 -21.26 15.42
C ALA A 90 -19.48 -22.47 16.34
N ALA A 91 -20.17 -23.51 15.87
CA ALA A 91 -20.29 -24.80 16.58
C ALA A 91 -19.07 -25.72 16.35
N GLY A 92 -18.10 -25.25 15.58
CA GLY A 92 -16.82 -25.89 15.35
C GLY A 92 -16.75 -26.82 14.14
N GLY A 93 -17.74 -26.82 13.23
CA GLY A 93 -17.80 -27.64 12.01
C GLY A 93 -16.50 -28.33 11.56
N LEU A 94 -15.73 -27.70 10.67
CA LEU A 94 -14.39 -28.15 10.27
C LEU A 94 -13.34 -27.56 11.22
N ARG A 95 -12.48 -28.42 11.77
CA ARG A 95 -11.39 -28.06 12.70
C ARG A 95 -10.05 -28.53 12.20
N LEU A 96 -9.03 -27.73 12.50
CA LEU A 96 -7.64 -28.15 12.50
C LEU A 96 -7.20 -28.27 13.96
N ARG A 97 -6.80 -29.46 14.38
CA ARG A 97 -6.24 -29.74 15.71
C ARG A 97 -4.75 -30.00 15.59
N VAL A 98 -3.99 -29.53 16.57
CA VAL A 98 -2.59 -29.88 16.78
C VAL A 98 -2.41 -30.42 18.19
N GLU A 99 -1.49 -31.36 18.37
CA GLU A 99 -1.25 -32.04 19.66
C GLU A 99 0.25 -32.27 19.89
N ASP A 100 0.71 -32.02 21.12
CA ASP A 100 2.09 -32.26 21.53
C ASP A 100 2.30 -33.69 22.07
N ALA A 101 3.53 -34.04 22.43
CA ALA A 101 3.86 -35.38 22.94
C ALA A 101 3.17 -35.73 24.28
N SER A 102 2.65 -34.73 25.01
CA SER A 102 1.92 -34.92 26.26
C SER A 102 0.40 -35.05 26.05
N ALA A 103 -0.05 -35.17 24.79
CA ALA A 103 -1.46 -35.18 24.40
C ALA A 103 -2.22 -33.89 24.75
N ASN A 104 -1.52 -32.78 25.03
CA ASN A 104 -2.17 -31.48 25.08
C ASN A 104 -2.56 -31.11 23.65
N TYR A 105 -3.77 -30.57 23.46
CA TYR A 105 -4.28 -30.23 22.14
C TYR A 105 -4.83 -28.81 22.08
N GLY A 106 -4.80 -28.24 20.88
CA GLY A 106 -5.47 -26.99 20.53
C GLY A 106 -6.14 -27.13 19.17
N GLU A 107 -7.32 -26.52 19.02
CA GLU A 107 -8.14 -26.56 17.81
C GLU A 107 -8.48 -25.16 17.32
N TRP A 108 -8.48 -24.99 16.00
CA TRP A 108 -9.06 -23.84 15.34
C TRP A 108 -10.29 -24.27 14.55
N TYR A 109 -11.36 -23.48 14.62
CA TYR A 109 -12.59 -23.66 13.85
C TYR A 109 -12.41 -22.98 12.50
N VAL A 110 -12.17 -23.77 11.47
CA VAL A 110 -11.71 -23.26 10.17
C VAL A 110 -12.90 -22.86 9.29
N ALA A 111 -13.89 -23.72 9.20
CA ALA A 111 -15.09 -23.54 8.39
C ALA A 111 -16.28 -24.31 8.99
N GLY A 112 -17.46 -24.18 8.40
CA GLY A 112 -18.68 -24.88 8.79
C GLY A 112 -19.68 -24.90 7.64
N SER A 113 -20.88 -25.44 7.86
CA SER A 113 -21.94 -25.49 6.82
C SER A 113 -22.33 -24.13 6.24
N ASP A 114 -22.07 -23.07 6.99
CA ASP A 114 -22.37 -21.67 6.68
C ASP A 114 -21.23 -20.96 5.93
N THR A 115 -20.03 -21.54 5.89
CA THR A 115 -18.82 -20.89 5.35
C THR A 115 -18.02 -21.75 4.38
N LEU A 116 -18.17 -23.07 4.41
CA LEU A 116 -17.53 -23.98 3.47
C LEU A 116 -18.32 -24.00 2.15
N PRO A 117 -17.72 -23.64 1.01
CA PRO A 117 -18.36 -23.77 -0.29
C PRO A 117 -18.78 -25.21 -0.58
N HIS A 118 -19.85 -25.36 -1.35
CA HIS A 118 -20.27 -26.68 -1.83
C HIS A 118 -19.31 -27.20 -2.90
N ASN A 119 -18.86 -28.44 -2.71
CA ASN A 119 -18.16 -29.28 -3.69
C ASN A 119 -16.70 -28.87 -4.00
N GLY A 120 -15.85 -29.88 -4.21
CA GLY A 120 -14.43 -29.72 -4.55
C GLY A 120 -13.49 -29.57 -3.36
N PHE A 121 -12.20 -29.63 -3.65
CA PHE A 121 -11.13 -29.39 -2.69
C PHE A 121 -10.88 -27.90 -2.50
N ILE A 122 -10.68 -27.50 -1.25
CA ILE A 122 -10.36 -26.14 -0.86
C ILE A 122 -9.15 -26.19 0.06
N CYS A 123 -8.16 -25.35 -0.22
CA CYS A 123 -7.06 -25.16 0.70
C CYS A 123 -7.45 -24.14 1.77
N HIS A 124 -7.39 -24.56 3.02
CA HIS A 124 -7.55 -23.68 4.17
C HIS A 124 -6.18 -23.31 4.74
N ALA A 125 -6.10 -22.10 5.30
CA ALA A 125 -4.89 -21.56 5.91
C ALA A 125 -5.20 -21.12 7.35
N VAL A 126 -4.36 -21.54 8.30
CA VAL A 126 -4.45 -21.14 9.72
C VAL A 126 -3.08 -20.73 10.21
N HIS A 127 -2.92 -19.46 10.59
CA HIS A 127 -1.70 -19.00 11.23
C HIS A 127 -1.67 -19.41 12.70
N THR A 128 -0.56 -19.99 13.14
CA THR A 128 -0.48 -20.64 14.47
C THR A 128 -0.41 -19.65 15.62
N SER A 129 -0.24 -18.36 15.37
CA SER A 129 -0.39 -17.31 16.40
C SER A 129 -1.85 -17.01 16.74
N ILE A 130 -2.82 -17.46 15.94
CA ILE A 130 -4.24 -17.32 16.26
C ILE A 130 -4.55 -18.14 17.51
N THR A 131 -5.32 -17.56 18.43
CA THR A 131 -5.79 -18.25 19.64
C THR A 131 -6.64 -19.45 19.25
N PHE A 132 -6.48 -20.56 19.97
CA PHE A 132 -7.33 -21.73 19.77
C PHE A 132 -8.78 -21.43 20.16
N ASP A 133 -9.73 -21.95 19.38
CA ASP A 133 -11.16 -21.90 19.70
C ASP A 133 -11.54 -22.94 20.77
N ALA A 134 -10.80 -24.06 20.83
CA ALA A 134 -10.90 -25.08 21.85
C ALA A 134 -9.53 -25.69 22.16
N GLN A 135 -9.27 -26.08 23.41
CA GLN A 135 -8.01 -26.70 23.81
C GLN A 135 -8.19 -27.59 25.05
N SER A 136 -7.20 -28.44 25.34
CA SER A 136 -7.07 -29.09 26.65
C SER A 136 -6.79 -28.07 27.76
N ALA A 137 -6.81 -28.53 29.02
CA ALA A 137 -6.53 -27.69 30.19
C ALA A 137 -5.16 -26.98 30.08
N THR A 138 -4.16 -27.68 29.56
CA THR A 138 -2.86 -27.13 29.16
C THR A 138 -2.85 -26.99 27.64
N ALA A 139 -2.41 -25.85 27.10
CA ALA A 139 -2.26 -25.68 25.65
C ALA A 139 -1.06 -26.49 25.13
N PRO A 140 -1.08 -26.95 23.86
CA PRO A 140 0.05 -27.69 23.28
C PRO A 140 1.29 -26.81 23.13
N ASP A 141 2.47 -27.41 23.30
CA ASP A 141 3.73 -26.77 22.93
C ASP A 141 3.87 -26.68 21.40
N LYS A 142 3.72 -25.46 20.86
CA LYS A 142 3.80 -25.18 19.42
C LYS A 142 5.20 -25.40 18.85
N ALA A 143 6.25 -25.47 19.68
CA ALA A 143 7.60 -25.79 19.23
C ALA A 143 7.82 -27.29 19.00
N ALA A 144 6.92 -28.15 19.52
CA ALA A 144 7.10 -29.60 19.55
C ALA A 144 5.80 -30.38 19.28
N ILE A 145 5.11 -30.04 18.19
CA ILE A 145 3.90 -30.75 17.76
C ILE A 145 4.25 -32.12 17.21
N THR A 146 3.49 -33.15 17.64
CA THR A 146 3.69 -34.55 17.23
C THR A 146 2.48 -35.16 16.54
N LYS A 147 1.38 -34.40 16.44
CA LYS A 147 0.20 -34.83 15.70
C LYS A 147 -0.58 -33.65 15.14
N ILE A 148 -1.03 -33.81 13.90
CA ILE A 148 -1.97 -32.90 13.24
C ILE A 148 -3.24 -33.67 12.96
N CYS A 149 -4.40 -33.03 13.13
CA CYS A 149 -5.66 -33.66 12.79
C CYS A 149 -6.59 -32.70 12.05
N VAL A 150 -7.14 -33.18 10.94
CA VAL A 150 -8.27 -32.55 10.25
C VAL A 150 -9.55 -33.24 10.71
N ARG A 151 -10.44 -32.49 11.37
CA ARG A 151 -11.70 -33.01 11.92
C ARG A 151 -12.89 -32.29 11.31
N ALA A 152 -13.95 -33.02 11.05
CA ALA A 152 -15.25 -32.48 10.70
C ALA A 152 -16.29 -32.99 11.70
N TYR A 153 -17.01 -32.08 12.33
CA TYR A 153 -18.11 -32.35 13.26
C TYR A 153 -19.45 -32.02 12.62
N GLY A 154 -20.44 -32.85 12.89
CA GLY A 154 -21.77 -32.71 12.34
C GLY A 154 -22.51 -34.03 12.25
N SER A 155 -23.71 -34.03 11.70
CA SER A 155 -24.58 -35.22 11.64
C SER A 155 -24.38 -36.01 10.34
N PHE A 156 -23.21 -36.62 10.16
CA PHE A 156 -22.84 -37.26 8.90
C PHE A 156 -23.61 -38.57 8.67
N PRO A 157 -24.44 -38.68 7.62
CA PRO A 157 -25.06 -39.95 7.28
C PRO A 157 -24.00 -40.97 6.82
N GLY A 158 -24.38 -42.25 6.77
CA GLY A 158 -23.55 -43.28 6.14
C GLY A 158 -23.11 -42.88 4.73
N LYS A 159 -21.88 -43.23 4.36
CA LYS A 159 -21.25 -42.88 3.07
C LYS A 159 -21.18 -41.36 2.79
N ALA A 160 -21.07 -40.54 3.83
CA ALA A 160 -20.56 -39.18 3.70
C ALA A 160 -19.03 -39.23 3.71
N TYR A 161 -18.42 -38.83 2.60
CA TYR A 161 -16.97 -38.84 2.40
C TYR A 161 -16.37 -37.48 2.76
N THR A 162 -15.26 -37.51 3.48
CA THR A 162 -14.37 -36.37 3.70
C THR A 162 -13.02 -36.71 3.12
N TRP A 163 -12.40 -35.82 2.36
CA TRP A 163 -11.07 -36.01 1.82
C TRP A 163 -10.08 -35.03 2.44
N VAL A 164 -8.87 -35.52 2.69
CA VAL A 164 -7.69 -34.75 3.08
C VAL A 164 -6.59 -35.13 2.10
N ASP A 165 -6.04 -34.15 1.41
CA ASP A 165 -5.07 -34.39 0.34
C ASP A 165 -3.65 -34.02 0.74
N ALA A 166 -3.45 -32.89 1.42
CA ALA A 166 -2.13 -32.51 1.87
C ALA A 166 -2.22 -31.54 3.04
N VAL A 167 -1.32 -31.70 4.01
CA VAL A 167 -1.17 -30.80 5.16
C VAL A 167 0.29 -30.36 5.25
N ARG A 168 0.55 -29.07 5.29
CA ARG A 168 1.92 -28.51 5.28
C ARG A 168 1.99 -27.25 6.13
N ALA A 169 3.19 -26.87 6.54
CA ALA A 169 3.42 -25.63 7.28
C ALA A 169 4.51 -24.79 6.62
N GLY A 170 4.31 -23.48 6.57
CA GLY A 170 5.25 -22.51 6.00
C GLY A 170 4.67 -21.10 6.07
N THR A 171 5.30 -20.12 5.43
CA THR A 171 4.82 -18.73 5.44
C THR A 171 4.74 -18.08 4.07
N TYR A 172 5.57 -18.47 3.09
CA TYR A 172 5.70 -17.70 1.85
C TYR A 172 5.81 -18.51 0.57
N LEU A 173 5.42 -17.88 -0.54
CA LEU A 173 5.97 -18.16 -1.86
C LEU A 173 6.97 -17.06 -2.23
N GLN A 174 8.08 -17.46 -2.83
CA GLN A 174 9.13 -16.56 -3.28
C GLN A 174 9.32 -16.72 -4.79
N ILE A 175 9.48 -15.62 -5.51
CA ILE A 175 9.85 -15.60 -6.92
C ILE A 175 11.14 -14.82 -7.14
N LYS A 176 12.04 -15.38 -7.95
CA LYS A 176 13.32 -14.79 -8.36
C LYS A 176 13.59 -15.02 -9.85
N ALA A 177 14.78 -14.64 -10.32
CA ALA A 177 15.19 -14.72 -11.72
C ALA A 177 14.34 -13.80 -12.62
N GLY A 178 14.18 -14.15 -13.89
CA GLY A 178 13.63 -13.26 -14.90
C GLY A 178 14.70 -12.37 -15.55
N THR A 179 14.33 -11.78 -16.66
CA THR A 179 15.19 -10.87 -17.46
C THR A 179 14.34 -9.73 -17.98
N GLU A 180 14.94 -8.62 -18.41
CA GLU A 180 14.16 -7.50 -18.97
C GLU A 180 13.29 -7.90 -20.17
N ALA A 181 13.80 -8.78 -21.05
CA ALA A 181 13.05 -9.30 -22.20
C ALA A 181 11.98 -10.36 -21.83
N SER A 182 12.06 -10.93 -20.62
CA SER A 182 11.20 -12.02 -20.14
C SER A 182 11.15 -11.92 -18.62
N PRO A 183 10.39 -10.94 -18.08
CA PRO A 183 10.31 -10.71 -16.64
C PRO A 183 9.67 -11.89 -15.93
N ALA A 184 10.04 -12.08 -14.66
CA ALA A 184 9.25 -12.89 -13.75
C ALA A 184 7.91 -12.19 -13.44
N THR A 185 6.83 -12.95 -13.28
CA THR A 185 5.46 -12.45 -13.12
C THR A 185 4.67 -13.19 -12.03
N LEU A 186 3.51 -12.67 -11.61
CA LEU A 186 2.56 -13.42 -10.78
C LEU A 186 2.01 -14.65 -11.51
N GLY A 187 2.04 -14.65 -12.85
CA GLY A 187 1.69 -15.81 -13.67
C GLY A 187 2.65 -16.99 -13.46
N ASP A 188 3.94 -16.73 -13.22
CA ASP A 188 4.91 -17.77 -12.93
C ASP A 188 4.66 -18.40 -11.55
N LEU A 189 4.34 -17.58 -10.53
CA LEU A 189 3.92 -18.05 -9.20
C LEU A 189 2.70 -18.99 -9.32
N TYR A 190 1.68 -18.57 -10.06
CA TYR A 190 0.48 -19.38 -10.26
C TYR A 190 0.76 -20.66 -11.04
N THR A 191 1.59 -20.59 -12.08
CA THR A 191 1.96 -21.79 -12.86
C THR A 191 2.68 -22.81 -11.99
N ALA A 192 3.62 -22.36 -11.15
CA ALA A 192 4.32 -23.24 -10.20
C ALA A 192 3.35 -23.86 -9.19
N GLU A 193 2.40 -23.07 -8.66
CA GLU A 193 1.37 -23.56 -7.75
C GLU A 193 0.49 -24.65 -8.39
N GLN A 194 0.07 -24.48 -9.65
CA GLN A 194 -0.88 -25.39 -10.29
C GLN A 194 -0.29 -26.74 -10.72
N THR A 195 1.03 -26.93 -10.63
CA THR A 195 1.61 -28.25 -10.90
C THR A 195 1.14 -29.24 -9.85
N VAL A 196 0.73 -30.44 -10.29
CA VAL A 196 0.24 -31.51 -9.39
C VAL A 196 1.25 -31.85 -8.30
N ALA A 197 2.56 -31.67 -8.54
CA ALA A 197 3.58 -31.89 -7.52
C ALA A 197 3.58 -30.84 -6.39
N ASN A 198 3.11 -29.62 -6.65
CA ASN A 198 3.25 -28.49 -5.74
C ASN A 198 1.95 -28.19 -4.99
N GLN A 199 0.91 -27.72 -5.70
CA GLN A 199 -0.41 -27.36 -5.15
C GLN A 199 -0.35 -26.81 -3.72
N TRP A 200 0.51 -25.81 -3.49
CA TRP A 200 0.86 -25.40 -2.12
C TRP A 200 -0.32 -24.82 -1.35
N GLY A 201 -1.31 -24.29 -2.07
CA GLY A 201 -2.50 -23.66 -1.53
C GLY A 201 -2.28 -22.21 -1.11
N VAL A 202 -1.13 -21.59 -1.40
CA VAL A 202 -0.84 -20.19 -1.04
C VAL A 202 -1.47 -19.21 -2.04
N LEU A 203 -1.53 -19.58 -3.33
CA LEU A 203 -1.98 -18.72 -4.42
C LEU A 203 -2.96 -19.46 -5.33
N SER A 204 -4.18 -18.95 -5.47
CA SER A 204 -5.13 -19.44 -6.48
C SER A 204 -5.52 -18.34 -7.45
N LYS A 205 -6.12 -18.71 -8.59
CA LYS A 205 -6.60 -17.75 -9.60
C LYS A 205 -8.02 -18.09 -10.01
N ILE A 206 -8.94 -17.13 -9.86
CA ILE A 206 -10.36 -17.28 -10.22
C ILE A 206 -10.78 -16.04 -11.01
N GLY A 207 -11.32 -16.22 -12.21
CA GLY A 207 -11.80 -15.10 -13.03
C GLY A 207 -10.73 -14.05 -13.37
N GLY A 208 -9.46 -14.47 -13.45
CA GLY A 208 -8.32 -13.56 -13.70
C GLY A 208 -7.75 -12.89 -12.44
N ILE A 209 -8.38 -13.06 -11.27
CA ILE A 209 -7.95 -12.47 -9.99
C ILE A 209 -7.10 -13.49 -9.24
N TYR A 210 -5.95 -13.04 -8.72
CA TYR A 210 -5.11 -13.85 -7.84
C TYR A 210 -5.60 -13.73 -6.40
N PHE A 211 -5.85 -14.86 -5.75
CA PHE A 211 -6.21 -14.94 -4.34
C PHE A 211 -5.04 -15.49 -3.53
N VAL A 212 -4.59 -14.73 -2.53
CA VAL A 212 -3.39 -15.02 -1.74
C VAL A 212 -3.79 -15.34 -0.31
N GLN A 213 -3.21 -16.41 0.25
CA GLN A 213 -3.37 -16.80 1.66
C GLN A 213 -2.03 -17.06 2.38
N GLY A 214 -0.95 -16.45 1.88
CA GLY A 214 0.39 -16.45 2.49
C GLY A 214 1.13 -15.15 2.22
N GLN A 215 2.43 -15.13 2.51
CA GLN A 215 3.32 -14.03 2.13
C GLN A 215 3.86 -14.24 0.71
N LEU A 216 4.14 -13.14 0.01
CA LEU A 216 4.77 -13.14 -1.31
C LEU A 216 6.10 -12.42 -1.24
N PHE A 217 7.19 -13.14 -1.50
CA PHE A 217 8.53 -12.57 -1.57
C PHE A 217 8.95 -12.44 -3.03
N ILE A 218 9.46 -11.27 -3.41
CA ILE A 218 9.92 -10.96 -4.76
C ILE A 218 11.39 -10.57 -4.67
N GLY A 219 12.23 -11.34 -5.36
CA GLY A 219 13.68 -11.29 -5.23
C GLY A 219 14.24 -12.36 -4.30
N SER A 220 15.54 -12.32 -4.06
CA SER A 220 16.25 -13.27 -3.19
C SER A 220 17.30 -12.54 -2.38
N THR A 221 17.58 -13.01 -1.17
CA THR A 221 18.71 -12.54 -0.35
C THR A 221 20.01 -13.30 -0.64
N THR A 222 19.94 -14.39 -1.40
CA THR A 222 21.09 -15.24 -1.75
C THR A 222 21.95 -14.57 -2.82
N ALA A 223 23.27 -14.57 -2.63
CA ALA A 223 24.25 -14.00 -3.55
C ALA A 223 24.06 -14.51 -4.99
N ALA A 224 24.20 -13.62 -5.97
CA ALA A 224 24.07 -13.89 -7.41
C ALA A 224 22.70 -14.40 -7.90
N GLU A 225 21.65 -14.31 -7.06
CA GLU A 225 20.28 -14.59 -7.47
C GLU A 225 19.56 -13.32 -7.91
N ASP A 226 19.97 -12.77 -9.05
CA ASP A 226 19.35 -11.59 -9.67
C ASP A 226 17.88 -11.82 -9.97
N THR A 227 17.09 -10.75 -9.92
CA THR A 227 15.67 -10.81 -10.24
C THR A 227 15.24 -9.59 -11.04
N TYR A 228 14.55 -9.87 -12.15
CA TYR A 228 13.79 -8.89 -12.90
C TYR A 228 12.33 -9.30 -12.84
N PHE A 229 11.55 -8.64 -11.98
CA PHE A 229 10.12 -8.87 -11.83
C PHE A 229 9.33 -7.72 -12.44
N LYS A 230 8.33 -8.04 -13.26
CA LYS A 230 7.40 -7.03 -13.79
C LYS A 230 6.04 -7.65 -14.05
N ASP A 231 5.01 -7.06 -13.44
CA ASP A 231 3.63 -7.43 -13.74
C ASP A 231 2.75 -6.20 -13.94
N THR A 232 1.69 -6.34 -14.73
CA THR A 232 0.82 -5.23 -15.17
C THR A 232 -0.64 -5.68 -15.21
N SER A 233 -1.55 -4.79 -14.85
CA SER A 233 -3.00 -5.00 -14.97
C SER A 233 -3.54 -6.24 -14.26
N GLN A 234 -2.89 -6.66 -13.16
CA GLN A 234 -3.37 -7.75 -12.31
C GLN A 234 -4.19 -7.23 -11.14
N VAL A 235 -5.04 -8.10 -10.62
CA VAL A 235 -5.73 -7.90 -9.35
C VAL A 235 -5.29 -9.00 -8.38
N VAL A 236 -4.79 -8.59 -7.23
CA VAL A 236 -4.36 -9.46 -6.13
C VAL A 236 -5.25 -9.20 -4.93
N VAL A 237 -5.90 -10.26 -4.46
CA VAL A 237 -6.81 -10.24 -3.33
C VAL A 237 -6.25 -11.13 -2.22
N PHE A 238 -5.99 -10.54 -1.06
CA PHE A 238 -5.62 -11.29 0.13
C PHE A 238 -6.90 -11.85 0.80
N LYS A 239 -6.99 -13.18 0.90
CA LYS A 239 -8.16 -13.90 1.38
C LYS A 239 -8.41 -13.64 2.87
N ASN A 240 -9.67 -13.65 3.28
CA ASN A 240 -10.03 -13.62 4.70
C ASN A 240 -9.86 -14.99 5.38
N ALA A 241 -8.61 -15.42 5.57
CA ALA A 241 -8.25 -16.66 6.28
C ALA A 241 -8.07 -16.44 7.78
N LEU A 242 -7.89 -17.52 8.56
CA LEU A 242 -7.59 -17.44 10.01
C LEU A 242 -6.13 -17.03 10.24
N ILE A 243 -5.85 -15.75 10.01
CA ILE A 243 -4.51 -15.19 9.97
C ILE A 243 -4.53 -13.84 10.73
N PRO A 244 -3.50 -13.50 11.52
CA PRO A 244 -3.49 -12.24 12.26
C PRO A 244 -3.36 -11.06 11.31
N SER A 245 -3.87 -9.90 11.73
CA SER A 245 -3.71 -8.66 10.96
C SER A 245 -2.23 -8.35 10.73
N GLY A 246 -1.89 -7.94 9.50
CA GLY A 246 -0.53 -7.56 9.14
C GLY A 246 0.45 -8.73 8.95
N PHE A 247 -0.04 -9.99 8.89
CA PHE A 247 0.78 -11.14 8.49
C PHE A 247 1.07 -11.15 6.99
N TYR A 248 0.04 -10.93 6.17
CA TYR A 248 0.22 -10.88 4.73
C TYR A 248 1.22 -9.79 4.39
N GLU A 249 2.16 -10.11 3.52
CA GLU A 249 3.22 -9.20 3.13
C GLU A 249 3.59 -9.47 1.67
N ILE A 250 3.74 -8.39 0.91
CA ILE A 250 4.53 -8.39 -0.31
C ILE A 250 5.88 -7.80 0.06
N LYS A 251 6.91 -8.66 0.09
CA LYS A 251 8.26 -8.27 0.46
C LYS A 251 9.15 -8.25 -0.77
N VAL A 252 9.70 -7.09 -1.09
CA VAL A 252 10.72 -6.91 -2.11
C VAL A 252 12.08 -6.95 -1.43
N GLN A 253 12.94 -7.87 -1.88
CA GLN A 253 14.26 -8.11 -1.30
C GLN A 253 15.32 -8.19 -2.40
N GLY A 254 16.50 -7.65 -2.14
CA GLY A 254 17.64 -7.72 -3.04
C GLY A 254 18.65 -8.76 -2.60
N ASN A 255 19.47 -9.22 -3.54
CA ASN A 255 20.49 -10.21 -3.24
C ASN A 255 21.66 -9.59 -2.48
N SER A 256 22.34 -10.41 -1.67
CA SER A 256 23.45 -9.98 -0.83
C SER A 256 24.68 -9.48 -1.61
N THR A 257 24.74 -9.70 -2.93
CA THR A 257 25.78 -9.17 -3.82
C THR A 257 25.46 -7.78 -4.39
N ALA A 258 24.30 -7.21 -4.06
CA ALA A 258 23.79 -5.94 -4.62
C ALA A 258 23.72 -5.94 -6.16
N THR A 259 23.53 -7.12 -6.75
CA THR A 259 23.40 -7.28 -8.20
C THR A 259 21.93 -7.09 -8.61
N THR A 260 21.73 -6.76 -9.88
CA THR A 260 20.50 -6.21 -10.47
C THR A 260 19.20 -6.79 -9.91
N GLN A 261 18.54 -6.04 -9.04
CA GLN A 261 17.22 -6.35 -8.50
C GLN A 261 16.23 -5.28 -8.94
N LYS A 262 15.42 -5.61 -9.94
CA LYS A 262 14.47 -4.69 -10.55
C LYS A 262 13.05 -5.20 -10.37
N VAL A 263 12.19 -4.41 -9.73
CA VAL A 263 10.80 -4.80 -9.46
C VAL A 263 9.85 -3.72 -9.91
N PHE A 264 8.92 -4.08 -10.79
CA PHE A 264 7.96 -3.15 -11.38
C PHE A 264 6.53 -3.67 -11.26
N PHE A 265 5.64 -2.82 -10.76
CA PHE A 265 4.20 -3.03 -10.79
C PHE A 265 3.58 -1.96 -11.69
N GLY A 266 3.25 -2.34 -12.92
CA GLY A 266 2.76 -1.44 -13.96
C GLY A 266 3.84 -0.97 -14.95
N ASN A 267 3.46 0.02 -15.76
CA ASN A 267 4.27 0.62 -16.80
C ASN A 267 4.42 2.12 -16.57
N LYS A 268 5.60 2.66 -16.90
CA LYS A 268 5.84 4.10 -16.93
C LYS A 268 5.58 4.65 -18.34
N SER A 269 4.81 5.73 -18.43
CA SER A 269 4.56 6.49 -19.66
C SER A 269 4.89 7.96 -19.41
N GLY A 270 6.05 8.42 -19.87
CA GLY A 270 6.59 9.75 -19.54
C GLY A 270 6.80 9.89 -18.04
N THR A 271 6.14 10.86 -17.41
CA THR A 271 6.16 11.09 -15.96
C THR A 271 5.02 10.40 -15.22
N ALA A 272 4.20 9.61 -15.92
CA ALA A 272 3.01 8.98 -15.36
C ALA A 272 3.15 7.46 -15.24
N GLY A 273 2.51 6.89 -14.21
CA GLY A 273 2.32 5.45 -14.08
C GLY A 273 1.00 4.99 -14.70
N ILE A 274 1.00 3.86 -15.40
CA ILE A 274 -0.17 3.25 -16.07
C ILE A 274 -0.17 1.73 -15.89
N GLN A 275 -1.32 1.08 -16.11
CA GLN A 275 -1.47 -0.38 -16.11
C GLN A 275 -0.95 -1.07 -14.82
N GLY A 276 -1.10 -0.42 -13.67
CA GLY A 276 -0.62 -0.94 -12.41
C GLY A 276 -1.36 -2.17 -11.91
N VAL A 277 -0.86 -2.71 -10.81
CA VAL A 277 -1.45 -3.84 -10.11
C VAL A 277 -2.34 -3.32 -8.98
N SER A 278 -3.51 -3.93 -8.81
CA SER A 278 -4.42 -3.63 -7.70
C SER A 278 -4.27 -4.66 -6.59
N PHE A 279 -3.75 -4.24 -5.44
CA PHE A 279 -3.65 -5.03 -4.21
C PHE A 279 -4.76 -4.65 -3.24
N ARG A 280 -5.49 -5.66 -2.74
CA ARG A 280 -6.59 -5.43 -1.78
C ARG A 280 -6.84 -6.64 -0.90
N CYS A 281 -7.49 -6.42 0.23
CA CYS A 281 -8.12 -7.51 0.98
C CYS A 281 -9.48 -7.86 0.38
N GLU A 282 -9.93 -9.09 0.61
CA GLU A 282 -11.28 -9.53 0.26
C GLU A 282 -12.35 -8.66 0.96
N SER A 283 -13.27 -8.09 0.18
CA SER A 283 -14.20 -7.04 0.63
C SER A 283 -15.06 -7.51 1.81
N GLY A 284 -15.18 -6.68 2.85
CA GLY A 284 -16.01 -6.93 4.03
C GLY A 284 -15.23 -7.24 5.30
N SER A 285 -13.96 -7.65 5.17
CA SER A 285 -13.09 -7.89 6.31
C SER A 285 -11.93 -6.89 6.31
N GLN A 286 -11.99 -5.86 7.16
CA GLN A 286 -10.86 -4.95 7.41
C GLN A 286 -9.70 -5.62 8.17
N THR A 287 -9.80 -6.94 8.38
CA THR A 287 -8.81 -7.82 8.99
C THR A 287 -8.86 -9.20 8.31
N PRO A 288 -7.73 -9.80 7.90
CA PRO A 288 -6.37 -9.28 8.04
C PRO A 288 -6.00 -8.26 6.95
N LYS A 289 -5.23 -7.23 7.32
CA LYS A 289 -4.58 -6.30 6.38
C LYS A 289 -3.28 -6.91 5.82
N PHE A 290 -2.84 -6.44 4.66
CA PHE A 290 -1.54 -6.81 4.05
C PHE A 290 -0.53 -5.66 4.11
N LYS A 291 0.75 -5.99 4.23
CA LYS A 291 1.88 -5.07 4.17
C LYS A 291 2.53 -5.08 2.80
N PHE A 292 3.19 -3.99 2.47
CA PHE A 292 4.14 -3.92 1.35
C PHE A 292 5.46 -3.37 1.87
N THR A 293 6.54 -4.14 1.72
CA THR A 293 7.87 -3.78 2.23
C THR A 293 8.88 -3.85 1.10
N ALA A 294 9.51 -2.72 0.79
CA ALA A 294 10.57 -2.63 -0.21
C ALA A 294 11.76 -1.80 0.30
N THR A 295 12.10 -1.93 1.58
CA THR A 295 13.13 -1.13 2.25
C THR A 295 14.56 -1.63 2.04
N ASP A 296 14.73 -2.80 1.43
CA ASP A 296 16.03 -3.42 1.20
C ASP A 296 16.89 -2.56 0.26
N THR A 297 18.07 -2.18 0.73
CA THR A 297 19.01 -1.30 0.02
C THR A 297 19.58 -1.94 -1.25
N TYR A 298 19.54 -3.27 -1.36
CA TYR A 298 20.02 -4.02 -2.52
C TYR A 298 18.99 -4.09 -3.67
N VAL A 299 17.80 -3.50 -3.50
CA VAL A 299 16.84 -3.32 -4.59
C VAL A 299 17.29 -2.16 -5.47
N THR A 300 17.85 -2.41 -6.65
CA THR A 300 18.43 -1.37 -7.50
C THR A 300 17.37 -0.48 -8.13
N ASP A 301 16.27 -1.07 -8.63
CA ASP A 301 15.17 -0.36 -9.27
C ASP A 301 13.83 -0.79 -8.69
N LEU A 302 12.97 0.17 -8.39
CA LEU A 302 11.60 -0.06 -7.92
C LEU A 302 10.66 0.88 -8.66
N GLY A 303 9.65 0.33 -9.32
CA GLY A 303 8.59 1.12 -9.94
C GLY A 303 7.22 0.66 -9.50
N ILE A 304 6.46 1.54 -8.88
CA ILE A 304 5.04 1.32 -8.57
C ILE A 304 4.25 2.33 -9.40
N TYR A 305 3.70 1.86 -10.52
CA TYR A 305 3.16 2.69 -11.59
C TYR A 305 1.68 2.44 -11.78
N GLY A 306 0.84 3.46 -11.58
CA GLY A 306 -0.60 3.36 -11.83
C GLY A 306 -1.30 2.29 -10.98
N SER A 307 -0.72 1.94 -9.83
CA SER A 307 -1.16 0.81 -8.99
C SER A 307 -2.20 1.26 -7.95
N GLY A 308 -2.84 0.30 -7.30
CA GLY A 308 -3.80 0.56 -6.24
C GLY A 308 -3.53 -0.29 -5.01
N PHE A 309 -3.53 0.32 -3.83
CA PHE A 309 -3.46 -0.34 -2.54
C PHE A 309 -4.74 -0.01 -1.78
N VAL A 310 -5.52 -1.02 -1.41
CA VAL A 310 -6.79 -0.84 -0.70
C VAL A 310 -6.77 -1.63 0.61
N ALA A 311 -6.99 -0.93 1.72
CA ALA A 311 -6.95 -1.49 3.07
C ALA A 311 -5.62 -2.17 3.43
N ALA A 312 -4.51 -1.67 2.89
CA ALA A 312 -3.19 -2.11 3.32
C ALA A 312 -2.91 -1.67 4.76
N ASP A 313 -2.06 -2.42 5.45
CA ASP A 313 -1.35 -1.95 6.64
C ASP A 313 -0.22 -0.99 6.18
N THR A 314 0.89 -0.98 6.91
CA THR A 314 2.03 -0.12 6.61
C THR A 314 2.65 -0.47 5.25
N ILE A 315 2.92 0.56 4.45
CA ILE A 315 3.63 0.44 3.17
C ILE A 315 4.99 1.10 3.34
N SER A 316 6.06 0.32 3.28
CA SER A 316 7.43 0.78 3.53
C SER A 316 8.24 0.80 2.24
N LEU A 317 8.71 1.97 1.84
CA LEU A 317 9.41 2.22 0.58
C LEU A 317 10.92 2.49 0.82
N PRO A 318 11.77 2.28 -0.19
CA PRO A 318 13.22 2.42 -0.04
C PRO A 318 13.65 3.89 0.07
N ALA A 319 14.91 4.11 0.44
CA ALA A 319 15.55 5.42 0.31
C ALA A 319 15.66 5.85 -1.17
N TYR A 320 15.81 7.16 -1.37
CA TYR A 320 15.89 7.83 -2.66
C TYR A 320 16.88 7.16 -3.62
N SER A 321 16.41 6.97 -4.84
CA SER A 321 17.19 6.77 -6.05
C SER A 321 16.37 7.35 -7.21
N THR A 322 17.02 7.82 -8.26
CA THR A 322 16.33 8.25 -9.49
C THR A 322 15.55 7.11 -10.18
N THR A 323 15.78 5.87 -9.76
CA THR A 323 15.14 4.66 -10.29
C THR A 323 14.18 3.98 -9.31
N ARG A 324 13.88 4.63 -8.18
CA ARG A 324 12.95 4.15 -7.17
C ARG A 324 11.81 5.13 -7.03
N GLU A 325 10.66 4.78 -7.60
CA GLU A 325 9.56 5.71 -7.81
C GLU A 325 8.18 5.07 -7.71
N VAL A 326 7.25 5.87 -7.22
CA VAL A 326 5.82 5.58 -7.09
C VAL A 326 5.06 6.68 -7.83
N LEU A 327 4.43 6.33 -8.95
CA LEU A 327 3.78 7.27 -9.85
C LEU A 327 2.31 6.90 -10.04
N ASN A 328 1.41 7.88 -9.96
CA ASN A 328 -0.02 7.71 -10.23
C ASN A 328 -0.68 6.56 -9.44
N THR A 329 -0.22 6.33 -8.22
CA THR A 329 -0.71 5.23 -7.37
C THR A 329 -1.74 5.73 -6.36
N SER A 330 -2.76 4.92 -6.11
CA SER A 330 -3.79 5.23 -5.11
C SER A 330 -3.62 4.37 -3.86
N PHE A 331 -3.62 5.01 -2.70
CA PHE A 331 -3.58 4.41 -1.36
C PHE A 331 -4.92 4.69 -0.66
N GLU A 332 -5.81 3.71 -0.65
CA GLU A 332 -7.17 3.85 -0.13
C GLU A 332 -7.34 3.08 1.18
N SER A 333 -7.82 3.75 2.22
CA SER A 333 -8.03 3.15 3.55
C SER A 333 -6.80 2.43 4.11
N CYS A 334 -5.61 2.84 3.66
CA CYS A 334 -4.35 2.26 4.08
C CYS A 334 -3.93 2.83 5.44
N ALA A 335 -3.09 2.08 6.16
CA ALA A 335 -2.29 2.66 7.23
C ALA A 335 -1.20 3.57 6.63
N GLU A 336 -0.23 3.95 7.45
CA GLU A 336 0.77 4.94 7.07
C GLU A 336 1.70 4.44 5.96
N VAL A 337 1.86 5.26 4.91
CA VAL A 337 2.90 5.07 3.91
C VAL A 337 4.19 5.72 4.42
N LEU A 338 5.27 4.93 4.45
CA LEU A 338 6.61 5.33 4.84
C LEU A 338 7.47 5.44 3.57
N PRO A 339 7.47 6.61 2.88
CA PRO A 339 8.20 6.81 1.64
C PRO A 339 9.72 6.80 1.83
N ASN A 340 10.19 7.00 3.07
CA ASN A 340 11.57 7.37 3.36
C ASN A 340 11.95 8.60 2.51
N THR A 341 12.74 8.40 1.45
CA THR A 341 13.08 9.44 0.47
C THR A 341 12.78 9.00 -0.97
N CYS A 342 12.05 7.89 -1.18
CA CYS A 342 11.53 7.43 -2.47
C CYS A 342 10.75 8.54 -3.20
N ILE A 343 10.78 8.54 -4.54
CA ILE A 343 9.99 9.47 -5.35
C ILE A 343 8.52 9.04 -5.27
N VAL A 344 7.63 9.92 -4.81
CA VAL A 344 6.19 9.69 -4.73
C VAL A 344 5.47 10.85 -5.38
N THR A 345 4.94 10.63 -6.58
CA THR A 345 4.41 11.72 -7.41
C THR A 345 3.07 11.35 -8.04
N ASN A 346 2.18 12.33 -8.17
CA ASN A 346 0.84 12.15 -8.76
C ASN A 346 -0.01 11.08 -8.04
N CYS A 347 0.24 10.84 -6.75
CA CYS A 347 -0.43 9.79 -5.99
C CYS A 347 -1.68 10.32 -5.28
N ASN A 348 -2.61 9.42 -4.96
CA ASN A 348 -3.80 9.73 -4.18
C ASN A 348 -3.77 8.98 -2.85
N PHE A 349 -3.93 9.70 -1.75
CA PHE A 349 -4.13 9.15 -0.41
C PHE A 349 -5.58 9.41 -0.01
N ILE A 350 -6.35 8.35 0.20
CA ILE A 350 -7.80 8.42 0.32
C ILE A 350 -8.23 7.72 1.61
N SER A 351 -8.94 8.45 2.48
CA SER A 351 -9.59 7.89 3.67
C SER A 351 -8.67 7.07 4.59
N SER A 352 -7.40 7.49 4.76
CA SER A 352 -6.53 6.83 5.73
C SER A 352 -7.13 6.89 7.14
N SER A 353 -7.15 5.74 7.83
CA SER A 353 -7.77 5.59 9.15
C SER A 353 -7.00 6.26 10.29
N ALA A 354 -5.74 6.63 10.07
CA ALA A 354 -4.91 7.31 11.08
C ALA A 354 -4.00 8.35 10.44
N ARG A 355 -3.00 7.92 9.66
CA ARG A 355 -2.01 8.77 8.98
C ARG A 355 -1.81 8.26 7.57
N ALA A 356 -1.88 9.15 6.58
CA ALA A 356 -1.74 8.76 5.17
C ALA A 356 -0.27 8.56 4.77
N ILE A 357 0.58 9.56 4.98
CA ILE A 357 2.01 9.48 4.65
C ILE A 357 2.88 10.11 5.73
N ARG A 358 4.07 9.54 5.95
CA ARG A 358 5.12 10.15 6.76
C ARG A 358 6.17 10.89 5.93
N ILE A 359 6.51 12.11 6.33
CA ILE A 359 7.63 12.87 5.74
C ILE A 359 8.63 13.20 6.85
N SER A 360 9.65 12.34 7.00
CA SER A 360 10.65 12.39 8.08
C SER A 360 11.94 13.15 7.71
N SER A 361 12.01 13.76 6.53
CA SER A 361 13.21 14.46 6.04
C SER A 361 12.83 15.66 5.16
N ALA A 362 13.54 16.77 5.32
CA ALA A 362 13.40 17.94 4.46
C ALA A 362 13.75 17.64 2.98
N SER A 363 14.59 16.63 2.72
CA SER A 363 14.94 16.18 1.37
C SER A 363 13.98 15.10 0.83
N HIS A 364 12.69 15.21 1.14
CA HIS A 364 11.69 14.27 0.65
C HIS A 364 11.37 14.50 -0.84
N ASN A 365 10.81 13.48 -1.49
CA ASN A 365 10.45 13.51 -2.92
C ASN A 365 8.95 13.23 -3.13
N VAL A 366 8.13 13.79 -2.24
CA VAL A 366 6.66 13.66 -2.28
C VAL A 366 6.08 14.91 -2.92
N THR A 367 5.49 14.79 -4.12
CA THR A 367 5.02 15.93 -4.90
C THR A 367 3.72 15.63 -5.64
N SER A 368 3.00 16.67 -6.06
CA SER A 368 1.83 16.60 -6.95
C SER A 368 0.77 15.57 -6.51
N SER A 369 0.64 15.33 -5.22
CA SER A 369 -0.21 14.26 -4.66
C SER A 369 -1.43 14.82 -3.95
N ASN A 370 -2.52 14.06 -3.97
CA ASN A 370 -3.80 14.45 -3.38
C ASN A 370 -4.03 13.68 -2.07
N PHE A 371 -4.53 14.37 -1.06
CA PHE A 371 -4.94 13.83 0.23
C PHE A 371 -6.43 14.12 0.43
N ILE A 372 -7.24 13.06 0.40
CA ILE A 372 -8.69 13.12 0.32
C ILE A 372 -9.27 12.41 1.55
N SER A 373 -9.95 13.17 2.42
CA SER A 373 -10.65 12.64 3.58
C SER A 373 -9.79 11.80 4.53
N CYS A 374 -8.48 12.05 4.61
CA CYS A 374 -7.60 11.37 5.56
C CYS A 374 -7.84 11.87 6.99
N GLN A 375 -7.73 10.98 7.99
CA GLN A 375 -7.70 11.40 9.39
C GLN A 375 -6.54 12.39 9.61
N THR A 376 -5.33 12.00 9.22
CA THR A 376 -4.16 12.89 9.12
C THR A 376 -3.51 12.67 7.75
N ALA A 377 -3.37 13.74 6.96
CA ALA A 377 -2.82 13.64 5.61
C ALA A 377 -1.29 13.46 5.61
N VAL A 378 -0.54 14.42 6.14
CA VAL A 378 0.92 14.33 6.25
C VAL A 378 1.34 14.33 7.71
N HIS A 379 2.21 13.39 8.08
CA HIS A 379 2.79 13.26 9.41
C HIS A 379 4.31 13.53 9.37
N HIS A 380 4.76 14.46 10.20
CA HIS A 380 6.17 14.76 10.43
C HIS A 380 6.57 14.31 11.83
N ASP A 381 7.56 13.41 11.91
CA ASP A 381 8.13 12.92 13.17
C ASP A 381 9.54 13.46 13.46
N VAL A 382 10.06 14.31 12.56
CA VAL A 382 11.36 14.97 12.69
C VAL A 382 11.17 16.48 12.54
N GLY A 383 11.74 17.24 13.48
CA GLY A 383 11.74 18.70 13.46
C GLY A 383 13.14 19.29 13.61
N GLY A 384 13.19 20.62 13.60
CA GLY A 384 14.39 21.41 13.88
C GLY A 384 14.36 21.99 15.29
N ALA A 385 15.48 22.58 15.71
CA ALA A 385 15.60 23.26 17.00
C ALA A 385 14.95 24.66 16.95
N THR A 386 14.73 25.27 18.12
CA THR A 386 14.27 26.67 18.20
C THR A 386 15.23 27.59 17.42
N GLY A 387 14.69 28.42 16.53
CA GLY A 387 15.49 29.32 15.68
C GLY A 387 16.19 28.65 14.49
N SER A 388 16.08 27.32 14.37
CA SER A 388 16.56 26.55 13.22
C SER A 388 15.51 25.49 12.86
N HIS A 389 14.31 25.97 12.51
CA HIS A 389 13.19 25.11 12.15
C HIS A 389 13.54 24.27 10.91
N LEU A 390 13.07 23.03 10.89
CA LEU A 390 13.25 22.17 9.73
C LEU A 390 12.22 22.55 8.67
N LYS A 391 12.68 22.88 7.46
CA LYS A 391 11.82 23.31 6.36
C LYS A 391 11.41 22.13 5.50
N TYR A 392 10.12 22.04 5.17
CA TYR A 392 9.56 21.05 4.26
C TYR A 392 8.87 21.73 3.08
N ASP A 393 9.21 21.29 1.87
CA ASP A 393 8.70 21.87 0.64
C ASP A 393 7.48 21.08 0.15
N TYR A 394 6.29 21.59 0.41
CA TYR A 394 5.08 21.00 -0.13
C TYR A 394 4.90 21.49 -1.56
N ASN A 395 5.26 20.66 -2.52
CA ASN A 395 5.15 20.98 -3.95
C ASN A 395 3.91 20.33 -4.58
N ALA A 396 2.91 21.16 -4.90
CA ALA A 396 1.64 20.75 -5.48
C ALA A 396 0.89 19.66 -4.67
N LEU A 397 1.02 19.67 -3.34
CA LEU A 397 0.28 18.78 -2.44
C LEU A 397 -1.13 19.35 -2.19
N LYS A 398 -2.15 18.57 -2.56
CA LYS A 398 -3.55 18.99 -2.49
C LYS A 398 -4.27 18.30 -1.35
N PHE A 399 -4.94 19.06 -0.51
CA PHE A 399 -5.69 18.56 0.64
C PHE A 399 -7.18 18.87 0.46
N THR A 400 -8.04 17.89 0.73
CA THR A 400 -9.50 18.04 0.65
C THR A 400 -10.18 17.17 1.70
N GLY A 401 -11.06 17.76 2.52
CA GLY A 401 -11.73 17.04 3.62
C GLY A 401 -10.78 16.70 4.78
N GLY A 402 -11.07 15.62 5.50
CA GLY A 402 -10.20 15.08 6.56
C GLY A 402 -10.18 15.88 7.87
N THR A 403 -9.55 15.31 8.91
CA THR A 403 -9.44 15.97 10.23
C THR A 403 -8.22 16.88 10.29
N TYR A 404 -7.03 16.37 9.98
CA TYR A 404 -5.78 17.12 9.98
C TYR A 404 -5.08 17.04 8.62
N HIS A 405 -4.64 18.19 8.11
CA HIS A 405 -3.80 18.25 6.91
C HIS A 405 -2.34 17.93 7.29
N ILE A 406 -1.89 18.41 8.45
CA ILE A 406 -0.53 18.24 8.93
C ILE A 406 -0.56 17.82 10.40
N GLU A 407 0.18 16.76 10.73
CA GLU A 407 0.58 16.44 12.10
C GLU A 407 2.09 16.64 12.27
N ASN A 408 2.48 17.37 13.31
CA ASN A 408 3.85 17.41 13.80
C ASN A 408 3.92 16.66 15.14
N SER A 409 4.52 15.48 15.11
CA SER A 409 4.78 14.63 16.28
C SER A 409 6.26 14.64 16.68
N ALA A 410 7.08 15.51 16.10
CA ALA A 410 8.47 15.62 16.49
C ALA A 410 8.60 15.98 17.99
N VAL A 411 9.66 15.49 18.63
CA VAL A 411 9.86 15.57 20.09
C VAL A 411 10.97 16.55 20.46
N THR A 412 10.97 17.03 21.70
CA THR A 412 11.98 17.96 22.20
C THR A 412 13.40 17.37 22.13
N PRO A 413 14.43 18.20 21.85
CA PRO A 413 14.36 19.64 21.58
C PRO A 413 14.05 20.01 20.11
N ASN A 414 13.94 19.02 19.22
CA ASN A 414 13.90 19.20 17.77
C ASN A 414 12.49 18.96 17.20
N TYR A 415 11.60 19.92 17.45
CA TYR A 415 10.15 19.81 17.23
C TYR A 415 9.51 21.01 16.51
N TYR A 416 10.31 21.88 15.89
CA TYR A 416 9.82 23.00 15.09
C TYR A 416 9.94 22.71 13.59
N ILE A 417 8.85 22.92 12.86
CA ILE A 417 8.82 22.75 11.40
C ILE A 417 8.22 23.98 10.72
N ASP A 418 8.74 24.32 9.55
CA ASP A 418 8.17 25.30 8.64
C ASP A 418 7.78 24.60 7.33
N ILE A 419 6.59 24.91 6.80
CA ILE A 419 6.07 24.31 5.57
C ILE A 419 6.03 25.39 4.48
N ASP A 420 6.81 25.20 3.42
CA ASP A 420 6.73 26.00 2.21
C ASP A 420 5.65 25.43 1.27
N ARG A 421 4.79 26.30 0.74
CA ARG A 421 3.60 25.94 -0.04
C ARG A 421 3.84 26.27 -1.50
N LEU A 422 4.49 25.36 -2.21
CA LEU A 422 4.89 25.54 -3.60
C LEU A 422 3.81 25.03 -4.58
N ASN A 423 3.76 25.64 -5.77
CA ASN A 423 2.94 25.20 -6.91
C ASN A 423 1.47 24.89 -6.56
N GLY A 424 0.89 25.75 -5.72
CA GLY A 424 -0.52 25.70 -5.31
C GLY A 424 -0.82 24.70 -4.20
N SER A 425 0.16 24.21 -3.44
CA SER A 425 -0.13 23.42 -2.23
C SER A 425 -1.07 24.17 -1.29
N ASN A 426 -2.05 23.46 -0.72
CA ASN A 426 -3.16 24.08 0.02
C ASN A 426 -3.43 23.46 1.41
N PRO A 427 -2.42 23.23 2.28
CA PRO A 427 -2.71 22.85 3.66
C PRO A 427 -3.54 23.95 4.34
N ASP A 428 -4.47 23.55 5.20
CA ASP A 428 -5.40 24.44 5.90
C ASP A 428 -4.78 24.76 7.27
N PRO A 429 -4.49 26.04 7.59
CA PRO A 429 -3.93 26.42 8.88
C PRO A 429 -4.77 25.96 10.07
N ALA A 430 -6.10 25.83 9.93
CA ALA A 430 -6.98 25.37 10.99
C ALA A 430 -6.90 23.85 11.23
N LYS A 431 -6.22 23.10 10.36
CA LYS A 431 -6.09 21.64 10.40
C LYS A 431 -4.66 21.19 10.64
N ILE A 432 -3.93 21.95 11.44
CA ILE A 432 -2.59 21.61 11.92
C ILE A 432 -2.70 21.03 13.34
N TYR A 433 -2.06 19.88 13.56
CA TYR A 433 -2.03 19.22 14.85
C TYR A 433 -0.60 18.99 15.33
N ASN A 434 -0.21 19.61 16.45
CA ASN A 434 1.11 19.40 17.06
C ASN A 434 0.98 18.41 18.23
N SER A 435 0.99 17.12 17.93
CA SER A 435 0.64 16.05 18.89
C SER A 435 1.59 15.97 20.09
N ASN A 436 2.85 16.36 19.92
CA ASN A 436 3.88 16.36 20.96
C ASN A 436 4.29 17.78 21.42
N GLY A 437 3.42 18.78 21.24
CA GLY A 437 3.66 20.15 21.71
C GLY A 437 4.66 20.96 20.88
N GLY A 438 5.04 20.47 19.70
CA GLY A 438 5.85 21.18 18.72
C GLY A 438 5.15 22.39 18.10
N SER A 439 5.83 23.05 17.17
CA SER A 439 5.27 24.15 16.38
C SER A 439 5.38 23.87 14.89
N THR A 440 4.35 24.27 14.16
CA THR A 440 4.27 24.16 12.71
C THR A 440 3.89 25.52 12.16
N THR A 441 4.75 26.10 11.32
CA THR A 441 4.47 27.37 10.63
C THR A 441 4.17 27.10 9.17
N LEU A 442 3.07 27.62 8.64
CA LEU A 442 2.88 27.69 7.18
C LEU A 442 3.52 28.97 6.68
N LEU A 443 4.53 28.85 5.81
CA LEU A 443 5.17 30.02 5.19
C LEU A 443 4.22 30.66 4.17
N GLU A 444 4.33 31.98 4.02
CA GLU A 444 3.55 32.74 3.05
C GLU A 444 3.91 32.30 1.62
N ILE A 445 2.92 32.14 0.74
CA ILE A 445 3.17 31.75 -0.64
C ILE A 445 3.65 32.99 -1.39
N GLY A 446 4.88 33.00 -1.91
CA GLY A 446 5.29 34.05 -2.84
C GLY A 446 4.58 33.90 -4.18
N VAL A 447 3.64 34.79 -4.49
CA VAL A 447 2.93 34.81 -5.78
C VAL A 447 3.36 36.01 -6.64
N PRO A 448 3.47 35.85 -7.98
CA PRO A 448 3.85 36.96 -8.84
C PRO A 448 2.69 37.95 -9.02
N LEU A 449 3.00 39.23 -8.91
CA LEU A 449 2.14 40.33 -9.32
C LEU A 449 2.76 41.00 -10.54
N GLU A 450 2.02 41.07 -11.64
CA GLU A 450 2.47 41.64 -12.90
C GLU A 450 1.48 42.68 -13.44
N ILE A 451 1.99 43.86 -13.78
CA ILE A 451 1.27 44.87 -14.56
C ILE A 451 2.02 45.03 -15.88
N ASN A 452 1.42 44.50 -16.94
CA ASN A 452 1.97 44.38 -18.29
C ASN A 452 1.50 45.52 -19.20
N GLY A 453 2.14 45.67 -20.37
CA GLY A 453 1.71 46.62 -21.40
C GLY A 453 1.82 48.08 -20.95
N VAL A 454 2.72 48.38 -20.03
CA VAL A 454 2.92 49.71 -19.49
C VAL A 454 3.82 50.50 -20.44
N LYS A 455 3.31 51.61 -21.00
CA LYS A 455 4.08 52.42 -21.94
C LYS A 455 5.17 53.20 -21.21
N THR A 456 6.30 53.39 -21.86
CA THR A 456 7.37 54.29 -21.38
C THR A 456 7.33 55.61 -22.10
N GLY A 457 7.81 56.66 -21.45
CA GLY A 457 7.97 57.97 -22.07
C GLY A 457 9.20 58.70 -21.60
N THR A 458 9.42 59.84 -22.24
CA THR A 458 10.48 60.79 -21.92
C THR A 458 10.06 61.64 -20.73
N GLU A 459 10.69 61.41 -19.57
CA GLU A 459 10.73 62.22 -18.34
C GLU A 459 9.60 62.07 -17.29
N PRO A 460 9.94 62.11 -15.97
CA PRO A 460 11.30 62.28 -15.38
C PRO A 460 12.03 60.97 -15.03
N SER A 461 11.37 59.82 -15.14
CA SER A 461 12.03 58.52 -15.28
C SER A 461 11.50 57.88 -16.57
N ASN A 462 12.33 57.12 -17.28
CA ASN A 462 11.90 56.44 -18.50
C ASN A 462 10.79 55.39 -18.25
N TYR A 463 10.30 55.22 -17.02
CA TYR A 463 9.43 54.13 -16.60
C TYR A 463 8.20 54.61 -15.83
N VAL A 464 7.04 54.08 -16.19
CA VAL A 464 5.78 54.39 -15.52
C VAL A 464 5.66 53.64 -14.19
N ARG A 465 5.26 54.37 -13.16
CA ARG A 465 4.98 53.81 -11.83
C ARG A 465 3.62 53.09 -11.84
N CYS A 466 3.66 51.84 -11.42
CA CYS A 466 2.54 50.94 -11.35
C CYS A 466 2.22 50.65 -9.88
N ARG A 467 0.94 50.65 -9.52
CA ARG A 467 0.48 50.49 -8.15
C ARG A 467 -0.63 49.44 -8.05
N ILE A 468 -0.55 48.60 -7.02
CA ILE A 468 -1.61 47.68 -6.61
C ILE A 468 -2.00 48.05 -5.18
N GLU A 469 -3.30 48.26 -4.95
CA GLU A 469 -3.86 48.63 -3.64
C GLU A 469 -4.96 47.65 -3.25
N LYS A 470 -5.10 47.32 -1.96
CA LYS A 470 -6.26 46.56 -1.49
C LYS A 470 -7.53 47.39 -1.67
N GLN A 471 -8.62 46.76 -2.13
CA GLN A 471 -9.91 47.46 -2.24
C GLN A 471 -10.52 47.79 -0.87
N SER A 472 -10.19 47.01 0.16
CA SER A 472 -10.77 47.15 1.50
C SER A 472 -10.34 48.44 2.22
N ASP A 473 -9.07 48.83 2.10
CA ASP A 473 -8.47 49.91 2.89
C ASP A 473 -7.54 50.83 2.09
N ASN A 474 -7.36 50.58 0.79
CA ASN A 474 -6.41 51.27 -0.08
C ASN A 474 -4.93 51.15 0.36
N SER A 475 -4.59 50.18 1.22
CA SER A 475 -3.20 49.89 1.56
C SER A 475 -2.44 49.43 0.33
N THR A 476 -1.22 49.94 0.18
CA THR A 476 -0.38 49.65 -1.00
C THR A 476 0.23 48.27 -0.87
N ILE A 477 0.00 47.43 -1.87
CA ILE A 477 0.64 46.12 -2.02
C ILE A 477 1.90 46.25 -2.88
N MET A 478 1.78 46.91 -4.03
CA MET A 478 2.87 47.10 -4.99
C MET A 478 2.97 48.57 -5.37
N ASN A 479 4.19 49.08 -5.45
CA ASN A 479 4.49 50.42 -5.96
C ASN A 479 5.86 50.39 -6.64
N GLN A 480 5.88 49.96 -7.90
CA GLN A 480 7.11 49.68 -8.66
C GLN A 480 7.06 50.35 -10.02
N GLU A 481 8.23 50.71 -10.56
CA GLU A 481 8.35 51.14 -11.94
C GLU A 481 8.33 49.95 -12.90
N ALA A 482 7.69 50.10 -14.06
CA ALA A 482 7.70 49.08 -15.10
C ALA A 482 9.02 49.11 -15.88
N GLN A 483 10.02 48.38 -15.40
CA GLN A 483 11.39 48.40 -15.94
C GLN A 483 11.73 47.21 -16.84
N THR A 484 10.90 46.16 -16.88
CA THR A 484 11.17 44.96 -17.69
C THR A 484 10.47 45.06 -19.04
N SER A 485 11.16 44.92 -20.17
CA SER A 485 10.54 44.96 -21.50
C SER A 485 9.41 43.93 -21.65
N TYR A 486 8.34 44.31 -22.35
CA TYR A 486 7.15 43.49 -22.55
C TYR A 486 6.59 43.68 -23.97
N GLY A 487 6.60 42.62 -24.78
CA GLY A 487 6.03 42.66 -26.12
C GLY A 487 6.82 43.55 -27.08
N THR A 488 6.15 44.49 -27.74
CA THR A 488 6.74 45.41 -28.71
C THR A 488 7.55 46.53 -28.05
N GLU A 489 8.45 47.14 -28.83
CA GLU A 489 9.27 48.28 -28.38
C GLU A 489 8.43 49.38 -27.72
N GLY A 490 8.91 49.91 -26.60
CA GLY A 490 8.25 50.96 -25.82
C GLY A 490 7.28 50.47 -24.73
N PHE A 491 7.02 49.17 -24.62
CA PHE A 491 6.17 48.58 -23.58
C PHE A 491 6.97 47.74 -22.58
N TYR A 492 6.55 47.85 -21.33
CA TYR A 492 7.24 47.28 -20.18
C TYR A 492 6.24 46.66 -19.20
N LYS A 493 6.77 45.91 -18.24
CA LYS A 493 6.03 45.35 -17.12
C LYS A 493 6.68 45.69 -15.79
N ALA A 494 5.85 45.89 -14.78
CA ALA A 494 6.25 45.95 -13.38
C ALA A 494 5.96 44.60 -12.73
N THR A 495 6.91 44.07 -11.96
CA THR A 495 6.79 42.78 -11.29
C THR A 495 7.10 42.89 -9.80
N MET A 496 6.37 42.16 -8.96
CA MET A 496 6.65 42.04 -7.53
C MET A 496 6.27 40.62 -7.06
N SER A 497 6.99 40.07 -6.08
CA SER A 497 6.52 38.90 -5.34
C SER A 497 5.68 39.34 -4.15
N TYR A 498 4.49 38.75 -3.98
CA TYR A 498 3.56 39.04 -2.90
C TYR A 498 3.40 37.83 -2.00
N SER A 499 3.50 38.05 -0.69
CA SER A 499 3.19 37.07 0.33
C SER A 499 1.68 36.79 0.39
N TYR A 500 1.24 35.79 -0.35
CA TYR A 500 -0.15 35.36 -0.40
C TYR A 500 -0.53 34.53 0.83
N THR A 501 -1.59 35.00 1.50
CA THR A 501 -2.21 34.35 2.66
C THR A 501 -3.69 34.02 2.41
N ALA A 502 -4.39 34.84 1.61
CA ALA A 502 -5.76 34.63 1.16
C ALA A 502 -6.04 35.44 -0.11
N ASP A 503 -7.15 35.16 -0.80
CA ASP A 503 -7.59 35.95 -1.95
C ASP A 503 -7.80 37.42 -1.53
N VAL A 504 -7.17 38.35 -2.25
CA VAL A 504 -7.24 39.78 -1.94
C VAL A 504 -7.78 40.55 -3.14
N PRO A 505 -9.00 41.12 -3.06
CA PRO A 505 -9.50 42.06 -4.06
C PRO A 505 -8.65 43.32 -4.08
N VAL A 506 -8.19 43.72 -5.27
CA VAL A 506 -7.27 44.85 -5.46
C VAL A 506 -7.74 45.81 -6.55
N ARG A 507 -7.25 47.05 -6.47
CA ARG A 507 -7.24 48.00 -7.58
C ARG A 507 -5.83 48.08 -8.15
N VAL A 508 -5.74 48.06 -9.46
CA VAL A 508 -4.50 48.14 -10.23
C VAL A 508 -4.49 49.46 -10.96
N ARG A 509 -3.41 50.22 -10.83
CA ARG A 509 -3.26 51.56 -11.40
C ARG A 509 -1.93 51.71 -12.12
N ALA A 510 -1.97 52.35 -13.27
CA ALA A 510 -0.78 52.81 -13.98
C ALA A 510 -1.06 54.21 -14.55
N ARG A 511 -0.07 55.10 -14.55
CA ARG A 511 -0.23 56.48 -15.02
C ARG A 511 0.86 56.84 -16.00
N TYR A 512 0.47 57.25 -17.19
CA TYR A 512 1.38 57.72 -18.22
C TYR A 512 0.96 59.11 -18.71
N LYS A 513 1.92 60.02 -18.83
CA LYS A 513 1.64 61.40 -19.28
C LYS A 513 1.10 61.39 -20.71
N GLY A 514 0.06 62.17 -20.97
CA GLY A 514 -0.63 62.22 -22.26
C GLY A 514 -1.69 61.15 -22.49
N TYR A 515 -1.95 60.32 -21.48
CA TYR A 515 -2.97 59.29 -21.50
C TYR A 515 -3.86 59.41 -20.26
N LEU A 516 -5.11 58.97 -20.37
CA LEU A 516 -5.98 58.82 -19.22
C LEU A 516 -5.38 57.80 -18.24
N PRO A 517 -5.51 57.98 -16.90
CA PRO A 517 -5.05 56.99 -15.93
C PRO A 517 -5.68 55.62 -16.18
N PHE A 518 -4.85 54.58 -16.25
CA PHE A 518 -5.34 53.22 -16.28
C PHE A 518 -5.74 52.80 -14.86
N GLU A 519 -6.98 52.35 -14.68
CA GLU A 519 -7.48 51.75 -13.45
C GLU A 519 -8.30 50.50 -13.78
N SER A 520 -7.98 49.40 -13.11
CA SER A 520 -8.72 48.14 -13.21
C SER A 520 -8.86 47.52 -11.83
N THR A 521 -9.83 46.61 -11.67
CA THR A 521 -9.94 45.75 -10.49
C THR A 521 -9.46 44.34 -10.83
N GLY A 522 -9.09 43.59 -9.80
CA GLY A 522 -8.71 42.18 -9.89
C GLY A 522 -8.66 41.54 -8.51
N THR A 523 -8.29 40.26 -8.45
CA THR A 523 -8.08 39.53 -7.20
C THR A 523 -6.71 38.88 -7.26
N ILE A 524 -5.85 39.15 -6.28
CA ILE A 524 -4.64 38.37 -6.09
C ILE A 524 -5.08 37.00 -5.57
N THR A 525 -4.73 35.95 -6.32
CA THR A 525 -5.05 34.57 -5.96
C THR A 525 -3.78 33.82 -5.56
N SER A 526 -3.91 32.55 -5.19
CA SER A 526 -2.77 31.64 -5.00
C SER A 526 -1.88 31.48 -6.25
N GLY A 527 -2.36 31.88 -7.44
CA GLY A 527 -1.57 31.95 -8.68
C GLY A 527 -0.95 33.32 -8.97
N GLY A 528 -1.20 34.32 -8.11
CA GLY A 528 -0.78 35.69 -8.32
C GLY A 528 -1.85 36.55 -9.00
N LEU A 529 -1.39 37.63 -9.65
CA LEU A 529 -2.22 38.54 -10.43
C LEU A 529 -1.44 39.04 -11.64
N THR A 530 -2.03 38.93 -12.83
CA THR A 530 -1.50 39.53 -14.06
C THR A 530 -2.56 40.43 -14.68
N VAL A 531 -2.23 41.70 -14.89
CA VAL A 531 -3.11 42.68 -15.55
C VAL A 531 -2.35 43.35 -16.69
N THR A 532 -3.00 43.54 -17.84
CA THR A 532 -2.42 44.30 -18.97
C THR A 532 -3.06 45.67 -19.05
N ALA A 533 -2.25 46.73 -18.99
CA ALA A 533 -2.71 48.10 -19.14
C ALA A 533 -3.14 48.39 -20.59
N VAL A 534 -4.27 49.07 -20.73
CA VAL A 534 -4.78 49.57 -22.01
C VAL A 534 -4.79 51.09 -21.95
N TRP A 535 -4.19 51.74 -22.94
CA TRP A 535 -3.94 53.17 -22.95
C TRP A 535 -4.86 53.91 -23.91
N GLN A 536 -5.61 54.89 -23.38
CA GLN A 536 -6.41 55.82 -24.17
C GLN A 536 -5.79 57.20 -24.09
N ALA A 537 -5.48 57.81 -25.24
CA ALA A 537 -4.93 59.16 -25.29
C ALA A 537 -5.88 60.14 -24.60
N ASP A 538 -5.33 61.04 -23.78
CA ASP A 538 -6.14 62.06 -23.13
C ASP A 538 -6.46 63.16 -24.16
N PRO A 539 -7.73 63.36 -24.54
CA PRO A 539 -8.10 64.35 -25.55
C PRO A 539 -7.82 65.79 -25.11
N ASN A 540 -7.57 66.03 -23.82
CA ASN A 540 -7.26 67.34 -23.28
C ASN A 540 -5.75 67.58 -23.10
N TYR A 541 -4.91 66.59 -23.43
CA TYR A 541 -3.46 66.73 -23.29
C TYR A 541 -2.85 67.39 -24.53
N THR A 542 -2.30 68.59 -24.33
CA THR A 542 -1.42 69.24 -25.30
C THR A 542 0.04 68.95 -24.91
N PRO A 543 0.87 68.43 -25.84
CA PRO A 543 2.22 67.93 -25.57
C PRO A 543 3.15 68.81 -24.73
#